data_AF-A0A9E0V993-F1
#
_entry.id   AF-A0A9E0V993-F1
#
_cell.length_a   1.000
_cell.length_b   1.000
_cell.length_c   1.000
_cell.angle_alpha   90.00
_cell.angle_beta   90.00
_cell.angle_gamma   90.00
#
_symmetry.space_group_name_H-M   'P 1'
#
loop_
_entity.id
_entity.type
_entity.pdbx_description
1 polymer ?
#
loop_
_entity_poly.entity_id
_entity_poly.type
_entity_poly.pdbx_seq_one_letter_code
_entity_poly.pdbx_strand_id
1 'polypeptide(L)'
;MNKFKFITVVFGIIALLLFSQNSVESKNKWLIIEGEVLQIGKSPEVLCGVVAPYRIAKYKINKVIEGSYNRKEIIVDHLFCRDDVLADLTKGDQVLLVIDPERKPAEVWADGEIRKSTEKVKQFFVAYRVTKLTNCCAF
;
A
#
# COMPACT_ATOMS: atom_id res chain seq x y z
N MET A 1 33.60 15.82 50.77
CA MET A 1 32.32 15.14 50.51
C MET A 1 31.43 15.97 49.58
N ASN A 2 30.97 15.34 48.49
CA ASN A 2 29.70 15.58 47.78
C ASN A 2 29.49 16.83 46.91
N LYS A 3 30.38 17.13 45.94
CA LYS A 3 30.08 18.09 44.84
C LYS A 3 29.83 17.48 43.46
N PHE A 4 29.91 16.15 43.32
CA PHE A 4 29.94 15.47 42.00
C PHE A 4 28.61 14.85 41.53
N LYS A 5 27.50 15.01 42.26
CA LYS A 5 26.21 14.36 41.92
C LYS A 5 25.21 15.22 41.15
N PHE A 6 25.49 16.51 40.91
CA PHE A 6 24.50 17.42 40.31
C PHE A 6 24.58 17.55 38.78
N ILE A 7 25.69 17.16 38.14
CA ILE A 7 25.91 17.42 36.70
C ILE A 7 25.27 16.31 35.82
N THR A 8 25.08 15.11 36.35
CA THR A 8 24.55 13.97 35.57
C THR A 8 23.04 14.04 35.32
N VAL A 9 22.28 14.78 36.12
CA VAL A 9 20.81 14.87 35.98
C VAL A 9 20.42 15.82 34.84
N VAL A 10 21.22 16.86 34.58
CA VAL A 10 20.89 17.86 33.54
C VAL A 10 21.09 17.30 32.12
N PHE A 11 22.11 16.45 31.91
CA PHE A 11 22.34 15.81 30.61
C PHE A 11 21.28 14.77 30.23
N GLY A 12 20.69 14.07 31.21
CA GLY A 12 19.61 13.10 30.94
C GLY A 12 18.33 13.76 30.42
N ILE A 13 18.02 14.98 30.86
CA ILE A 13 16.82 15.71 30.45
C ILE A 13 16.99 16.31 29.04
N ILE A 14 18.18 16.78 28.70
CA ILE A 14 18.48 17.29 27.35
C ILE A 14 18.45 16.15 26.32
N ALA A 15 18.90 14.95 26.68
CA ALA A 15 18.78 13.77 25.82
C ALA A 15 17.32 13.39 25.57
N LEU A 16 16.41 13.51 26.56
CA LEU A 16 14.99 13.22 26.36
C LEU A 16 14.27 14.28 25.49
N LEU A 17 14.67 15.55 25.56
CA LEU A 17 14.05 16.61 24.77
C LEU A 17 14.44 16.57 23.27
N LEU A 18 15.57 15.97 22.92
CA LEU A 18 15.98 15.79 21.52
C LEU A 18 15.27 14.62 20.80
N PHE A 19 14.65 13.68 21.54
CA PHE A 19 13.84 12.62 20.94
C PHE A 19 12.35 12.98 20.81
N SER A 20 11.94 14.15 21.29
CA SER A 20 10.59 14.66 21.09
C SER A 20 10.46 15.39 19.75
N GLN A 21 11.00 14.79 18.68
CA GLN A 21 10.47 15.06 17.35
C GLN A 21 9.13 14.35 17.29
N ASN A 22 8.09 15.07 17.75
CA ASN A 22 6.74 14.85 17.29
C ASN A 22 6.78 14.92 15.76
N SER A 23 7.02 13.78 15.11
CA SER A 23 6.57 13.58 13.75
C SER A 23 5.06 13.75 13.85
N VAL A 24 4.60 14.95 13.51
CA VAL A 24 3.23 15.14 13.06
C VAL A 24 3.14 14.23 11.84
N GLU A 25 2.77 12.98 12.12
CA GLU A 25 2.44 11.99 11.13
C GLU A 25 1.18 12.59 10.50
N SER A 26 1.36 13.43 9.48
CA SER A 26 0.26 13.77 8.61
C SER A 26 -0.27 12.43 8.18
N LYS A 27 -1.49 12.10 8.62
CA LYS A 27 -2.20 10.95 8.11
C LYS A 27 -2.38 11.22 6.63
N ASN A 28 -1.39 10.80 5.84
CA ASN A 28 -1.46 10.89 4.41
C ASN A 28 -2.66 10.04 4.05
N LYS A 29 -3.68 10.72 3.52
CA LYS A 29 -4.95 10.09 3.13
C LYS A 29 -4.71 8.98 2.11
N TRP A 30 -3.61 9.08 1.36
CA TRP A 30 -3.25 8.18 0.30
C TRP A 30 -1.90 7.52 0.56
N LEU A 31 -1.77 6.30 0.07
CA LEU A 31 -0.51 5.62 -0.11
C LEU A 31 -0.21 5.60 -1.61
N ILE A 32 0.83 6.31 -2.04
CA ILE A 32 1.24 6.39 -3.45
C ILE A 32 2.54 5.61 -3.62
N ILE A 33 2.51 4.61 -4.51
CA ILE A 33 3.60 3.67 -4.73
C ILE A 33 3.94 3.60 -6.22
N GLU A 34 5.22 3.63 -6.52
CA GLU A 34 5.76 3.14 -7.79
C GLU A 34 6.21 1.69 -7.61
N GLY A 35 5.76 0.81 -8.50
CA GLY A 35 5.99 -0.63 -8.38
C GLY A 35 5.91 -1.39 -9.69
N GLU A 36 6.05 -2.70 -9.59
CA GLU A 36 6.04 -3.65 -10.70
C GLU A 36 4.95 -4.69 -10.47
N VAL A 37 4.17 -5.00 -11.51
CA VAL A 37 3.14 -6.06 -11.46
C VAL A 37 3.81 -7.43 -11.34
N LEU A 38 3.57 -8.15 -10.24
CA LEU A 38 4.07 -9.52 -10.05
C LEU A 38 3.06 -10.56 -10.53
N GLN A 39 1.78 -10.35 -10.21
CA GLN A 39 0.70 -11.27 -10.53
C GLN A 39 -0.63 -10.53 -10.55
N ILE A 40 -1.51 -10.89 -11.47
CA ILE A 40 -2.89 -10.42 -11.52
C ILE A 40 -3.80 -11.61 -11.28
N GLY A 41 -4.71 -11.49 -10.33
CA GLY A 41 -5.67 -12.54 -9.99
C GLY A 41 -6.64 -12.81 -11.12
N LYS A 42 -7.38 -13.91 -11.00
CA LYS A 42 -8.43 -14.25 -11.98
C LYS A 42 -9.54 -13.20 -11.94
N SER A 43 -10.15 -12.97 -13.10
CA SER A 43 -11.37 -12.16 -13.17
C SER A 43 -12.43 -12.79 -12.25
N PRO A 44 -13.12 -12.00 -11.42
CA PRO A 44 -14.27 -12.53 -10.69
C PRO A 44 -15.35 -12.96 -11.69
N GLU A 45 -16.02 -14.07 -11.42
CA GLU A 45 -17.11 -14.61 -12.26
C GLU A 45 -18.43 -13.85 -12.07
N VAL A 46 -18.53 -13.03 -11.02
CA VAL A 46 -19.76 -12.29 -10.68
C VAL A 46 -19.83 -10.98 -11.47
N LEU A 47 -20.94 -10.81 -12.19
CA LEU A 47 -21.23 -9.61 -12.97
C LEU A 47 -21.63 -8.42 -12.08
N CYS A 48 -21.22 -7.23 -12.49
CA CYS A 48 -21.62 -5.97 -11.87
C CYS A 48 -23.15 -5.81 -11.89
N GLY A 49 -23.75 -5.64 -10.71
CA GLY A 49 -25.19 -5.37 -10.58
C GLY A 49 -25.77 -5.65 -9.21
N VAL A 50 -25.17 -6.54 -8.42
CA VAL A 50 -25.59 -6.85 -7.04
C VAL A 50 -24.52 -6.42 -6.03
N VAL A 51 -23.27 -6.79 -6.28
CA VAL A 51 -22.09 -6.37 -5.49
C VAL A 51 -21.03 -5.90 -6.47
N ALA A 52 -20.25 -4.89 -6.09
CA ALA A 52 -19.14 -4.43 -6.91
C ALA A 52 -17.95 -5.38 -6.70
N PRO A 53 -17.61 -6.24 -7.68
CA PRO A 53 -16.60 -7.26 -7.46
C PRO A 53 -15.22 -6.60 -7.48
N TYR A 54 -14.26 -7.22 -6.79
CA TYR A 54 -12.87 -6.77 -6.77
C TYR A 54 -12.00 -7.85 -7.39
N ARG A 55 -11.02 -7.41 -8.18
CA ARG A 55 -9.95 -8.24 -8.71
C ARG A 55 -8.66 -7.86 -7.99
N ILE A 56 -7.93 -8.85 -7.49
CA ILE A 56 -6.70 -8.60 -6.73
C ILE A 56 -5.48 -8.64 -7.64
N ALA A 57 -4.49 -7.81 -7.34
CA ALA A 57 -3.19 -7.84 -7.99
C ALA A 57 -2.09 -7.73 -6.94
N LYS A 58 -0.98 -8.43 -7.19
CA LYS A 58 0.22 -8.42 -6.35
C LYS A 58 1.29 -7.60 -7.04
N TYR A 59 1.91 -6.70 -6.29
CA TYR A 59 2.94 -5.79 -6.78
C TYR A 59 4.20 -5.90 -5.95
N LYS A 60 5.34 -5.74 -6.61
CA LYS A 60 6.62 -5.44 -5.97
C LYS A 60 6.75 -3.94 -5.83
N ILE A 61 7.19 -3.49 -4.66
CA ILE A 61 7.36 -2.08 -4.37
C ILE A 61 8.77 -1.67 -4.73
N ASN A 62 8.88 -0.69 -5.63
CA ASN A 62 10.15 -0.07 -6.00
C ASN A 62 10.39 1.19 -5.18
N LYS A 63 9.36 2.03 -5.02
CA LYS A 63 9.44 3.29 -4.29
C LYS A 63 8.09 3.68 -3.69
N VAL A 64 8.10 4.17 -2.45
CA VAL A 64 6.95 4.85 -1.83
C VAL A 64 7.11 6.34 -2.06
N ILE A 65 6.13 6.97 -2.70
CA ILE A 65 6.13 8.40 -3.05
C ILE A 65 5.42 9.20 -1.95
N GLU A 66 4.29 8.69 -1.46
CA GLU A 66 3.49 9.30 -0.39
C GLU A 66 2.98 8.22 0.56
N GLY A 67 2.94 8.51 1.86
CA GLY A 67 2.53 7.57 2.90
C GLY A 67 3.71 6.76 3.48
N SER A 68 3.39 5.71 4.24
CA SER A 68 4.38 4.82 4.84
C SER A 68 4.05 3.37 4.57
N TYR A 69 5.00 2.63 4.01
CA TYR A 69 4.89 1.20 3.78
C TYR A 69 6.29 0.57 3.73
N ASN A 70 6.51 -0.49 4.50
CA ASN A 70 7.85 -1.04 4.73
C ASN A 70 8.06 -2.47 4.19
N ARG A 71 7.04 -3.09 3.59
CA ARG A 71 7.18 -4.41 2.98
C ARG A 71 7.62 -4.28 1.53
N LYS A 72 8.20 -5.35 0.99
CA LYS A 72 8.68 -5.39 -0.41
C LYS A 72 7.57 -5.63 -1.42
N GLU A 73 6.43 -6.15 -0.98
CA GLU A 73 5.33 -6.55 -1.81
C GLU A 73 4.01 -6.10 -1.18
N ILE A 74 3.02 -5.81 -2.01
CA ILE A 74 1.68 -5.42 -1.59
C ILE A 74 0.64 -6.12 -2.46
N ILE A 75 -0.45 -6.56 -1.84
CA ILE A 75 -1.63 -7.08 -2.53
C ILE A 75 -2.69 -5.99 -2.47
N VAL A 76 -3.20 -5.59 -3.63
CA VAL A 76 -4.15 -4.49 -3.77
C VAL A 76 -5.42 -5.01 -4.43
N ASP A 77 -6.56 -4.62 -3.87
CA ASP A 77 -7.90 -4.91 -4.36
C ASP A 77 -8.33 -3.80 -5.33
N HIS A 78 -8.60 -4.15 -6.59
CA HIS A 78 -9.05 -3.24 -7.64
C HIS A 78 -10.53 -3.46 -7.92
N LEU A 79 -11.31 -2.38 -7.99
CA LEU A 79 -12.70 -2.47 -8.37
C LEU A 79 -12.82 -3.00 -9.81
N PHE A 80 -13.48 -4.14 -9.98
CA PHE A 80 -13.68 -4.79 -11.27
C PHE A 80 -15.08 -4.40 -11.78
N CYS A 81 -15.16 -3.24 -12.43
CA CYS A 81 -16.40 -2.78 -13.10
C CYS A 81 -16.22 -2.78 -14.63
N ARG A 82 -17.22 -2.29 -15.37
CA ARG A 82 -17.30 -2.31 -16.86
C ARG A 82 -15.99 -1.98 -17.59
N ASP A 83 -15.14 -1.16 -16.99
CA ASP A 83 -13.77 -0.90 -17.43
C ASP A 83 -12.81 -1.59 -16.45
N ASP A 84 -12.42 -2.84 -16.75
CA ASP A 84 -11.45 -3.56 -15.91
C ASP A 84 -10.12 -2.80 -15.93
N VAL A 85 -9.84 -2.13 -14.82
CA VAL A 85 -8.65 -1.29 -14.61
C VAL A 85 -7.35 -2.10 -14.77
N LEU A 86 -7.42 -3.43 -14.67
CA LEU A 86 -6.29 -4.34 -14.82
C LEU A 86 -6.18 -4.96 -16.22
N ALA A 87 -7.08 -4.68 -17.15
CA ALA A 87 -7.13 -5.33 -18.47
C ALA A 87 -5.85 -5.14 -19.29
N ASP A 88 -5.24 -3.95 -19.22
CA ASP A 88 -4.04 -3.59 -20.00
C ASP A 88 -2.73 -3.84 -19.25
N LEU A 89 -2.79 -4.41 -18.05
CA LEU A 89 -1.63 -4.71 -17.23
C LEU A 89 -1.19 -6.17 -17.37
N THR A 90 0.12 -6.38 -17.40
CA THR A 90 0.75 -7.69 -17.45
C THR A 90 1.89 -7.78 -16.45
N LYS A 91 2.32 -9.00 -16.13
CA LYS A 91 3.47 -9.22 -15.24
C LYS A 91 4.71 -8.52 -15.79
N GLY A 92 5.42 -7.77 -14.93
CA GLY A 92 6.61 -7.00 -15.26
C GLY A 92 6.33 -5.53 -15.61
N ASP A 93 5.07 -5.16 -15.85
CA ASP A 93 4.72 -3.77 -16.10
C ASP A 93 5.03 -2.89 -14.88
N GLN A 94 5.63 -1.73 -15.15
CA GLN A 94 5.84 -0.70 -14.15
C GLN A 94 4.58 0.13 -13.99
N VAL A 95 4.20 0.44 -12.76
CA VAL A 95 2.94 1.11 -12.44
C VAL A 95 3.12 2.17 -11.36
N LEU A 96 2.26 3.18 -11.43
CA LEU A 96 1.96 4.09 -10.33
C LEU A 96 0.62 3.67 -9.71
N LEU A 97 0.64 3.38 -8.41
CA LEU A 97 -0.50 2.97 -7.61
C LEU A 97 -0.90 4.10 -6.67
N VAL A 98 -2.19 4.45 -6.66
CA VAL A 98 -2.80 5.32 -5.66
C VAL A 98 -3.76 4.46 -4.85
N ILE A 99 -3.45 4.29 -3.57
CA ILE A 99 -4.13 3.37 -2.67
C ILE A 99 -4.82 4.17 -1.57
N ASP A 100 -6.06 3.81 -1.29
CA ASP A 100 -6.79 4.21 -0.09
C ASP A 100 -6.56 3.15 1.00
N PRO A 101 -5.72 3.43 2.02
CA PRO A 101 -5.43 2.46 3.07
C PRO A 101 -6.54 2.33 4.12
N GLU A 102 -7.53 3.23 4.13
CA GLU A 102 -8.65 3.24 5.07
C GLU A 102 -9.91 2.57 4.49
N ARG A 103 -10.04 2.58 3.15
CA ARG A 103 -11.15 1.90 2.46
C ARG A 103 -11.02 0.39 2.55
N LYS A 104 -12.11 -0.25 2.94
CA LYS A 104 -12.27 -1.71 2.88
C LYS A 104 -12.97 -2.09 1.57
N PRO A 105 -12.62 -3.24 0.95
CA PRO A 105 -13.40 -3.74 -0.17
C PRO A 105 -14.82 -4.08 0.31
N ALA A 106 -15.81 -3.90 -0.57
CA ALA A 106 -17.21 -4.19 -0.24
C ALA A 106 -17.41 -5.69 0.07
N GLU A 107 -16.61 -6.53 -0.57
CA GLU A 107 -16.52 -7.96 -0.34
C GLU A 107 -15.06 -8.39 -0.45
N VAL A 108 -14.62 -9.26 0.47
CA VAL A 108 -13.24 -9.77 0.43
C VAL A 108 -13.15 -10.87 -0.61
N TRP A 109 -12.50 -10.59 -1.72
CA TRP A 109 -12.24 -11.58 -2.75
C TRP A 109 -11.01 -12.42 -2.43
N ALA A 110 -11.11 -13.73 -2.67
CA ALA A 110 -10.01 -14.67 -2.62
C ALA A 110 -9.94 -15.37 -3.98
N ASP A 111 -8.83 -15.19 -4.69
CA ASP A 111 -8.61 -15.83 -6.00
C ASP A 111 -7.97 -17.24 -5.86
N GLY A 112 -7.55 -17.61 -4.65
CA GLY A 112 -6.91 -18.88 -4.32
C GLY A 112 -5.39 -18.94 -4.61
N GLU A 113 -4.87 -18.07 -5.46
CA GLU A 113 -3.47 -18.04 -5.89
C GLU A 113 -2.68 -16.91 -5.22
N ILE A 114 -3.20 -15.68 -5.24
CA ILE A 114 -2.62 -14.51 -4.58
C ILE A 114 -3.09 -14.42 -3.14
N ARG A 115 -4.38 -14.65 -2.88
CA ARG A 115 -4.98 -14.62 -1.54
C ARG A 115 -5.88 -15.83 -1.34
N LYS A 116 -5.61 -16.61 -0.30
CA LYS A 116 -6.44 -17.77 0.06
C LYS A 116 -7.63 -17.33 0.90
N SER A 117 -8.78 -18.01 0.76
CA SER A 117 -9.97 -17.73 1.58
C SER A 117 -9.76 -17.94 3.07
N THR A 118 -8.79 -18.77 3.45
CA THR A 118 -8.41 -19.04 4.85
C THR A 118 -7.36 -18.08 5.40
N GLU A 119 -6.83 -17.17 4.58
CA GLU A 119 -5.77 -16.26 4.98
C GLU A 119 -6.30 -15.13 5.88
N LYS A 120 -5.67 -14.94 7.04
CA LYS A 120 -5.99 -13.81 7.93
C LYS A 120 -5.28 -12.54 7.46
N VAL A 121 -6.01 -11.68 6.76
CA VAL A 121 -5.51 -10.39 6.28
C VAL A 121 -5.68 -9.32 7.37
N LYS A 122 -4.56 -8.76 7.85
CA LYS A 122 -4.57 -7.69 8.87
C LYS A 122 -5.09 -6.36 8.33
N GLN A 123 -4.82 -6.07 7.07
CA GLN A 123 -5.20 -4.82 6.41
C GLN A 123 -5.38 -5.08 4.91
N PHE A 124 -6.46 -4.55 4.36
CA PHE A 124 -6.73 -4.52 2.92
C PHE A 124 -6.24 -3.19 2.34
N PHE A 125 -5.79 -3.23 1.10
CA PHE A 125 -5.36 -2.04 0.36
C PHE A 125 -6.24 -1.95 -0.87
N VAL A 126 -7.04 -0.89 -0.97
CA VAL A 126 -7.95 -0.72 -2.11
C VAL A 126 -7.36 0.31 -3.06
N ALA A 127 -7.21 -0.07 -4.32
CA ALA A 127 -6.77 0.86 -5.35
C ALA A 127 -7.85 1.93 -5.58
N TYR A 128 -7.45 3.18 -5.48
CA TYR A 128 -8.20 4.29 -6.05
C TYR A 128 -7.88 4.43 -7.55
N ARG A 129 -6.60 4.28 -7.91
CA ARG A 129 -6.13 4.33 -9.30
C ARG A 129 -4.87 3.49 -9.47
N VAL A 130 -4.72 2.92 -10.67
CA VAL A 130 -3.44 2.41 -11.17
C VAL A 130 -3.19 2.98 -12.55
N THR A 131 -1.92 3.20 -12.90
CA THR A 131 -1.54 3.69 -14.22
C THR A 131 -0.23 3.03 -14.64
N LYS A 132 -0.21 2.45 -15.84
CA LYS A 132 1.00 1.89 -16.45
C LYS A 132 1.99 3.02 -16.73
N LEU A 133 3.19 2.91 -16.18
CA LEU A 133 4.29 3.81 -16.49
C LEU A 133 4.87 3.39 -17.83
N THR A 134 4.69 4.26 -18.82
CA THR A 134 5.37 4.13 -20.10
C THR A 134 6.58 5.04 -20.05
N ASN A 135 7.74 4.50 -20.41
CA ASN A 135 8.90 5.35 -20.65
C ASN A 135 8.55 6.19 -21.88
N CYS A 136 8.45 7.50 -21.72
CA CYS A 136 8.48 8.39 -22.87
C CYS A 136 9.77 8.06 -23.65
N CYS A 137 9.66 7.91 -24.97
CA CYS A 137 10.75 7.67 -25.94
C CYS A 137 10.95 6.23 -26.50
N ALA A 138 9.97 5.33 -26.42
CA ALA A 138 9.97 4.14 -27.28
C ALA A 138 9.14 4.38 -28.55
N PHE A 139 9.70 5.13 -29.50
CA PHE A 139 9.23 5.22 -30.89
C PHE A 139 10.38 4.86 -31.83
#